data_AF-A0A5M8Q333-F1
#
_entry.id   AF-A0A5M8Q333-F1
#
_cell.length_a   1.000
_cell.length_b   1.000
_cell.length_c   1.000
_cell.angle_alpha   90.00
_cell.angle_beta   90.00
_cell.angle_gamma   90.00
#
_symmetry.space_group_name_H-M   'P 1'
#
loop_
_entity.id
_entity.type
_entity.pdbx_description
1 polymer ?
#
loop_
_entity_poly.entity_id
_entity_poly.type
_entity_poly.pdbx_seq_one_letter_code
_entity_poly.pdbx_strand_id
1 'polypeptide(L)' 'MNILYLLLLLGVVIIDILLFTQIAGLLRAPSDTSVAQGAGAFLLLAAVNYFLIRFLLSKIKNQ' A
#
# COMPACT_ATOMS: atom_id res chain seq x y z
N MET A 1 22.29 -9.19 3.02
CA MET A 1 20.87 -8.93 2.69
C MET A 1 19.99 -9.79 3.57
N ASN A 2 19.41 -9.22 4.62
CA ASN A 2 18.59 -10.00 5.57
C ASN A 2 17.28 -10.42 4.89
N ILE A 3 17.07 -11.73 4.74
CA ILE A 3 15.94 -12.33 4.00
C ILE A 3 14.58 -11.91 4.58
N LEU A 4 14.56 -11.52 5.86
CA LEU A 4 13.40 -10.96 6.53
C LEU A 4 12.86 -9.69 5.83
N TYR A 5 13.74 -8.79 5.38
CA TYR A 5 13.31 -7.56 4.70
C TYR A 5 12.74 -7.82 3.30
N LEU A 6 13.25 -8.83 2.60
CA LEU A 6 12.68 -9.30 1.34
C LEU A 6 11.30 -9.92 1.54
N LEU A 7 11.13 -10.73 2.59
CA LEU A 7 9.83 -11.32 2.94
C LEU A 7 8.81 -10.23 3.34
N LEU A 8 9.24 -9.21 4.09
CA LEU A 8 8.41 -8.06 4.41
C LEU A 8 8.01 -7.28 3.16
N LEU A 9 8.93 -7.07 2.22
CA LEU A 9 8.64 -6.38 0.97
C LEU A 9 7.64 -7.16 0.11
N LEU A 10 7.77 -8.48 0.05
CA LEU A 10 6.81 -9.35 -0.63
C LEU A 10 5.42 -9.31 0.04
N GLY A 11 5.39 -9.31 1.39
CA GLY A 11 4.14 -9.19 2.15
C GLY A 11 3.42 -7.87 1.90
N VAL A 12 4.16 -6.76 1.79
CA VAL A 12 3.60 -5.44 1.45
C VAL A 12 2.91 -5.48 0.09
N VAL A 13 3.55 -6.07 -0.92
CA VAL A 13 2.96 -6.20 -2.27
C VAL A 13 1.64 -6.98 -2.24
N ILE A 14 1.57 -8.07 -1.47
CA ILE A 14 0.33 -8.86 -1.34
C ILE A 14 -0.78 -8.02 -0.69
N ILE A 15 -0.45 -7.32 0.40
CA ILE A 15 -1.40 -6.45 1.10
C ILE A 15 -1.91 -5.34 0.17
N ASP A 16 -1.02 -4.75 -0.62
CA ASP A 16 -1.38 -3.70 -1.58
C ASP A 16 -2.37 -4.17 -2.63
N ILE A 17 -2.20 -5.39 -3.16
CA ILE A 17 -3.14 -5.96 -4.13
C ILE A 17 -4.53 -6.13 -3.50
N LEU A 18 -4.59 -6.64 -2.27
CA LEU A 18 -5.86 -6.84 -1.56
C LEU A 18 -6.55 -5.50 -1.24
N LEU A 19 -5.79 -4.52 -0.74
CA LEU A 19 -6.31 -3.18 -0.44
C LEU A 19 -6.75 -2.45 -1.70
N PHE A 20 -5.97 -2.53 -2.77
CA PHE A 20 -6.31 -1.93 -4.05
C PHE A 20 -7.61 -2.52 -4.61
N THR A 21 -7.86 -3.81 -4.44
CA THR A 21 -9.11 -4.46 -4.86
C THR A 21 -10.32 -3.85 -4.14
N GLN A 22 -10.21 -3.61 -2.83
CA GLN A 22 -11.26 -2.95 -2.05
C GLN A 22 -11.47 -1.48 -2.47
N ILE A 23 -10.37 -0.74 -2.64
CA ILE A 23 -10.39 0.65 -3.08
C ILE A 23 -11.04 0.78 -4.46
N ALA A 24 -10.68 -0.10 -5.40
CA ALA A 24 -11.28 -0.13 -6.73
C ALA A 24 -12.78 -0.43 -6.68
N GLY A 25 -13.21 -1.27 -5.73
CA GLY A 25 -14.64 -1.50 -5.46
C GLY A 25 -15.37 -0.23 -5.02
N LEU A 26 -14.78 0.52 -4.07
CA LEU A 26 -15.33 1.80 -3.59
C LEU A 26 -15.39 2.86 -4.68
N LEU A 27 -14.36 2.95 -5.53
CA LEU A 27 -14.29 3.92 -6.63
C LEU A 27 -15.28 3.61 -7.78
N ARG A 28 -15.71 2.36 -7.92
CA ARG A 28 -16.71 1.95 -8.91
C ARG A 28 -18.15 2.03 -8.39
N ALA A 29 -18.33 2.29 -7.09
CA ALA A 29 -19.66 2.38 -6.51
C ALA A 29 -20.38 3.65 -7.01
N PRO A 30 -21.70 3.62 -7.24
CA PRO A 30 -22.48 4.75 -7.76
C PRO A 30 -22.80 5.80 -6.69
N SER A 31 -22.02 5.86 -5.59
CA SER A 31 -22.26 6.74 -4.44
C SER A 31 -21.07 7.68 -4.25
N ASP A 32 -21.32 8.99 -4.23
CA ASP A 32 -20.28 10.01 -4.05
C ASP A 32 -19.50 9.82 -2.74
N THR A 33 -20.18 9.37 -1.67
CA THR A 33 -19.53 9.09 -0.39
C THR A 33 -18.59 7.89 -0.49
N SER A 34 -18.97 6.85 -1.23
CA SER A 34 -18.14 5.67 -1.46
C SER A 34 -16.93 6.01 -2.33
N VAL A 35 -17.12 6.82 -3.37
CA VAL A 35 -16.03 7.30 -4.22
C VAL A 35 -15.05 8.17 -3.42
N ALA A 36 -15.54 9.07 -2.57
CA ALA A 36 -14.69 9.90 -1.70
C ALA A 36 -13.87 9.05 -0.71
N GLN A 37 -14.49 8.02 -0.11
CA GLN A 37 -13.79 7.07 0.75
C GLN A 37 -12.73 6.28 -0.01
N GLY A 38 -13.05 5.80 -1.23
CA GLY A 38 -12.09 5.12 -2.11
C GLY A 38 -10.90 6.00 -2.47
N ALA A 39 -11.14 7.26 -2.83
CA ALA A 39 -10.08 8.22 -3.16
C ALA A 39 -9.20 8.53 -1.93
N GLY A 40 -9.81 8.73 -0.76
CA GLY A 40 -9.08 8.92 0.50
C GLY A 40 -8.24 7.71 0.88
N ALA A 41 -8.79 6.51 0.78
CA ALA A 41 -8.07 5.26 1.03
C ALA A 41 -6.91 5.06 0.05
N PHE A 42 -7.09 5.44 -1.22
CA PHE A 42 -6.01 5.40 -2.21
C PHE A 42 -4.86 6.35 -1.86
N LEU A 43 -5.17 7.59 -1.48
CA LEU A 43 -4.15 8.55 -1.03
C LEU A 43 -3.40 8.06 0.21
N LEU A 44 -4.12 7.48 1.17
CA LEU A 44 -3.52 6.89 2.37
C LEU A 44 -2.60 5.72 1.99
N LEU A 45 -3.05 4.81 1.13
CA LEU A 45 -2.26 3.67 0.66
C LEU A 45 -0.96 4.14 0.00
N ALA A 46 -1.03 5.15 -0.87
CA ALA A 46 0.14 5.71 -1.54
C ALA A 46 1.12 6.36 -0.55
N ALA A 47 0.62 7.13 0.42
CA ALA A 47 1.44 7.75 1.45
C ALA A 47 2.15 6.70 2.32
N VAL A 48 1.41 5.70 2.80
CA VAL A 48 1.97 4.60 3.60
C VAL A 48 3.03 3.85 2.80
N ASN A 49 2.77 3.49 1.54
CA ASN A 49 3.73 2.81 0.68
C ASN A 49 5.02 3.59 0.50
N TYR A 50 4.93 4.90 0.26
CA TYR A 50 6.09 5.76 0.12
C TYR A 50 7.01 5.67 1.36
N PHE A 51 6.45 5.80 2.56
CA PHE A 51 7.23 5.70 3.81
C PHE A 51 7.79 4.30 4.02
N LEU A 52 7.00 3.25 3.76
CA LEU A 52 7.37 1.85 3.97
C LEU A 52 8.53 1.43 3.05
N ILE A 53 8.43 1.77 1.76
CA ILE A 53 9.50 1.50 0.78
C ILE A 53 10.77 2.26 1.17
N ARG A 54 10.66 3.55 1.51
CA ARG A 54 11.82 4.36 1.92
C ARG A 54 12.49 3.79 3.17
N PHE A 55 11.70 3.33 4.14
CA PHE A 55 12.18 2.68 5.35
C PHE A 55 12.90 1.35 5.04
N LEU A 56 12.27 0.47 4.26
CA LEU A 56 12.83 -0.83 3.89
C LEU A 56 14.12 -0.66 3.09
N LEU A 57 14.15 0.24 2.10
CA LEU A 57 15.36 0.54 1.33
C LEU A 57 16.49 1.11 2.21
N SER A 58 16.17 1.98 3.17
CA SER A 58 17.17 2.50 4.11
C SER A 58 17.76 1.39 4.99
N LYS A 59 16.96 0.40 5.38
CA LYS A 59 17.44 -0.75 6.17
C LYS A 59 18.22 -1.75 5.33
N ILE A 60 17.84 -1.97 4.08
CA ILE A 60 18.58 -2.84 3.15
C ILE A 60 19.94 -2.22 2.80
N LYS A 61 20.04 -0.89 2.62
CA LYS A 61 21.28 -0.19 2.28
C LYS A 61 22.28 -0.07 3.45
N ASN A 62 21.78 0.04 4.68
CA ASN A 62 22.61 0.18 5.88
C ASN A 62 23.01 -1.16 6.53
N GLN A 63 22.77 -2.28 5.87
CA GLN A 63 23.25 -3.62 6.23
C GLN A 63 24.21 -4.15 5.18
#